data_AF-A0A3L6RGJ3-F1
#
_entry.id   AF-A0A3L6RGJ3-F1
#
_cell.length_a   1.000
_cell.length_b   1.000
_cell.length_c   1.000
_cell.angle_alpha   90.00
_cell.angle_beta   90.00
_cell.angle_gamma   90.00
#
_symmetry.space_group_name_H-M   'P 1'
#
loop_
_entity.id
_entity.type
_entity.pdbx_description
1 polymer ?
#
loop_
_entity_poly.entity_id
_entity_poly.type
_entity_poly.pdbx_seq_one_letter_code
_entity_poly.pdbx_strand_id
1 'polypeptide(L)'
;MACVTSVRYSVRFNGVASPSFSPSRGLRQGDPLSPYLFLFVADGLSQLINRKVQENALEELTICRGAPGISHLLFADDTLLFFKANTEQAHVVKEILDTYERCTGQLINPAKCSIMFNAKGQLEVQQQVKQILGVELSTFEAKYLGLPAPSGRMKKNRFQPLKEKLGKRLKDYTEKNMSAGAKEVLIKVVAQALPTYIMSVFKLPLATCDSMTSIIREFWWGTENGKRKMAWASWESLIQNK
;
A
#
# COMPACT_ATOMS: atom_id res chain seq x y z
N MET A 1 -26.59 -6.44 16.64
CA MET A 1 -26.67 -6.28 15.17
C MET A 1 -28.00 -6.86 14.68
N ALA A 2 -29.03 -6.04 14.45
CA ALA A 2 -30.33 -6.52 13.99
C ALA A 2 -30.41 -6.71 12.45
N CYS A 3 -29.55 -6.01 11.70
CA CYS A 3 -29.60 -5.93 10.24
C CYS A 3 -28.43 -6.63 9.53
N VAL A 4 -27.60 -7.38 10.26
CA VAL A 4 -26.45 -8.10 9.69
C VAL A 4 -26.64 -9.58 9.96
N THR A 5 -26.72 -10.37 8.89
CA THR A 5 -26.86 -11.83 8.95
C THR A 5 -25.67 -12.51 8.32
N SER A 6 -25.28 -13.67 8.85
CA SER A 6 -24.19 -14.47 8.27
C SER A 6 -24.52 -14.95 6.86
N VAL A 7 -23.55 -14.83 5.97
CA VAL A 7 -23.62 -15.35 4.59
C VAL A 7 -23.58 -16.88 4.58
N ARG A 8 -24.03 -17.50 3.49
CA ARG A 8 -23.79 -18.92 3.21
C ARG A 8 -22.96 -19.08 1.95
N TYR A 9 -22.07 -20.05 1.95
CA TYR A 9 -21.18 -20.37 0.84
C TYR A 9 -21.51 -21.74 0.25
N SER A 10 -21.14 -21.91 -1.02
CA SER A 10 -21.01 -23.20 -1.70
C SER A 10 -19.77 -23.12 -2.58
N VAL A 11 -18.91 -24.12 -2.52
CA VAL A 11 -17.68 -24.15 -3.33
C VAL A 11 -17.95 -25.01 -4.56
N ARG A 12 -17.68 -24.48 -5.75
CA ARG A 12 -17.75 -25.27 -6.98
C ARG A 12 -16.40 -25.94 -7.21
N PHE A 13 -16.36 -27.26 -7.12
CA PHE A 13 -15.18 -28.06 -7.39
C PHE A 13 -15.45 -28.96 -8.61
N ASN A 14 -14.61 -28.85 -9.65
CA ASN A 14 -14.79 -29.56 -10.93
C ASN A 14 -16.20 -29.41 -11.54
N GLY A 15 -16.78 -28.22 -11.47
CA GLY A 15 -18.12 -27.94 -12.00
C GLY A 15 -19.28 -28.34 -11.09
N VAL A 16 -19.04 -29.14 -10.05
CA VAL A 16 -20.06 -29.58 -9.08
C VAL A 16 -20.05 -28.66 -7.85
N ALA A 17 -21.22 -28.16 -7.46
CA ALA A 17 -21.35 -27.36 -6.25
C ALA A 17 -21.38 -28.25 -5.01
N SER A 18 -20.59 -27.89 -4.00
CA SER A 18 -20.65 -28.51 -2.67
C SER A 18 -21.98 -28.21 -1.98
N PRO A 19 -22.35 -28.98 -0.93
CA PRO A 19 -23.38 -28.56 0.01
C PRO A 19 -23.09 -27.17 0.57
N SER A 20 -24.15 -26.43 0.87
CA SER A 20 -24.01 -25.09 1.44
C SER A 20 -23.55 -25.16 2.89
N PHE A 21 -22.63 -24.28 3.27
CA PHE A 21 -22.14 -24.14 4.64
C PHE A 21 -22.09 -22.67 5.04
N SER A 22 -22.18 -22.41 6.35
CA SER A 22 -22.04 -21.08 6.93
C SER A 22 -20.63 -20.91 7.52
N PRO A 23 -19.91 -19.83 7.20
CA PRO A 23 -18.64 -19.55 7.86
C PRO A 23 -18.88 -19.20 9.34
N SER A 24 -17.97 -19.64 10.22
CA SER A 24 -17.99 -19.25 11.64
C SER A 24 -17.33 -17.89 11.89
N ARG A 25 -16.42 -17.47 11.01
CA ARG A 25 -15.63 -16.23 11.12
C ARG A 25 -15.42 -15.61 9.74
N GLY A 26 -15.16 -14.31 9.75
CA GLY A 26 -14.80 -13.54 8.55
C GLY A 26 -15.99 -12.89 7.86
N LEU A 27 -15.69 -11.83 7.12
CA LEU A 27 -16.63 -11.09 6.30
C LEU A 27 -16.49 -11.50 4.83
N ARG A 28 -17.56 -11.41 4.06
CA ARG A 28 -17.55 -11.80 2.65
C ARG A 28 -16.73 -10.79 1.83
N GLN A 29 -15.68 -11.27 1.16
CA GLN A 29 -14.96 -10.46 0.19
C GLN A 29 -15.85 -10.15 -1.03
N GLY A 30 -15.82 -8.89 -1.48
CA GLY A 30 -16.67 -8.40 -2.57
C GLY A 30 -18.09 -8.00 -2.17
N ASP A 31 -18.47 -8.17 -0.90
CA ASP A 31 -19.70 -7.58 -0.36
C ASP A 31 -19.48 -6.09 -0.07
N PRO A 32 -20.31 -5.16 -0.59
CA PRO A 32 -20.20 -3.73 -0.35
C PRO A 32 -20.22 -3.32 1.14
N LEU A 33 -20.84 -4.12 2.02
CA LEU A 33 -20.94 -3.80 3.45
C LEU A 33 -19.71 -4.24 4.26
N SER A 34 -19.05 -5.32 3.83
CA SER A 34 -17.91 -5.90 4.55
C SER A 34 -16.78 -4.90 4.87
N PRO A 35 -16.36 -4.00 3.96
CA PRO A 35 -15.33 -3.00 4.28
C PRO A 35 -15.72 -2.07 5.45
N TYR A 36 -16.99 -1.66 5.53
CA TYR A 36 -17.46 -0.79 6.61
C TYR A 36 -17.49 -1.52 7.96
N LEU A 37 -17.94 -2.78 7.96
CA LEU A 37 -17.90 -3.60 9.16
C LEU A 37 -16.47 -3.86 9.64
N PHE A 38 -15.54 -4.05 8.71
CA PHE A 38 -14.12 -4.16 9.03
C PHE A 38 -13.60 -2.87 9.68
N LEU A 39 -13.88 -1.70 9.09
CA LEU A 39 -13.46 -0.41 9.63
C LEU A 39 -14.07 -0.13 11.02
N PHE A 40 -15.31 -0.55 11.26
CA PHE A 40 -15.94 -0.42 12.57
C PHE A 40 -15.19 -1.20 13.66
N VAL A 41 -14.71 -2.41 13.34
CA VAL A 41 -13.88 -3.19 14.27
C VAL A 41 -12.50 -2.56 14.43
N ALA A 42 -11.89 -2.11 13.34
CA ALA A 42 -10.59 -1.44 13.35
C ALA A 42 -10.60 -0.12 14.15
N ASP A 43 -11.73 0.62 14.17
CA ASP A 43 -11.90 1.80 15.02
C ASP A 43 -11.73 1.46 16.50
N GLY A 44 -12.09 0.23 16.91
CA GLY A 44 -11.83 -0.26 18.27
C GLY A 44 -10.34 -0.22 18.65
N LEU A 45 -9.43 -0.52 17.71
CA LEU A 45 -7.99 -0.39 17.93
C LEU A 45 -7.60 1.08 18.11
N SER A 46 -8.10 1.96 17.24
CA SER A 46 -7.87 3.41 17.35
C SER A 46 -8.33 3.97 18.70
N GLN A 47 -9.50 3.55 19.19
CA GLN A 47 -10.01 3.98 20.50
C GLN A 47 -9.12 3.50 21.65
N LEU A 48 -8.63 2.25 21.60
CA LEU A 48 -7.70 1.74 22.62
C LEU A 48 -6.38 2.53 22.65
N ILE A 49 -5.83 2.86 21.48
CA ILE A 49 -4.61 3.67 21.36
C ILE A 49 -4.85 5.08 21.87
N ASN A 50 -5.89 5.75 21.38
CA ASN A 50 -6.24 7.12 21.76
C ASN A 50 -6.48 7.26 23.26
N ARG A 51 -7.08 6.24 23.89
CA ARG A 51 -7.25 6.21 25.34
C ARG A 51 -5.90 6.20 26.07
N LYS A 52 -4.95 5.35 25.68
CA LYS A 52 -3.62 5.30 26.31
C LYS A 52 -2.83 6.60 26.07
N VAL A 53 -3.04 7.26 24.93
CA VAL A 53 -2.51 8.61 24.67
C VAL A 53 -3.10 9.64 25.64
N GLN A 54 -4.43 9.67 25.80
CA GLN A 54 -5.12 10.60 26.71
C GLN A 54 -4.72 10.39 28.18
N GLU A 55 -4.43 9.15 28.57
CA GLU A 55 -3.92 8.78 29.89
C GLU A 55 -2.42 9.11 30.08
N ASN A 56 -1.75 9.69 29.07
CA ASN A 56 -0.29 9.93 29.02
C ASN A 56 0.56 8.64 29.16
N ALA A 57 -0.04 7.48 28.93
CA ALA A 57 0.67 6.19 28.93
C ALA A 57 1.39 5.93 27.60
N LEU A 58 0.93 6.53 26.50
CA LEU A 58 1.56 6.42 25.17
C LEU A 58 1.93 7.83 24.65
N GLU A 59 3.20 8.02 24.27
CA GLU A 59 3.72 9.27 23.73
C GLU A 59 3.62 9.28 22.20
N GLU A 60 2.91 10.27 21.65
CA GLU A 60 2.70 10.41 20.21
C GLU A 60 3.92 10.99 19.48
N LEU A 61 4.04 10.67 18.19
CA LEU A 61 5.05 11.29 17.33
C LEU A 61 4.61 12.70 16.93
N THR A 62 5.34 13.71 17.36
CA THR A 62 5.18 15.10 16.91
C THR A 62 6.30 15.50 15.95
N ILE A 63 5.96 16.00 14.75
CA ILE A 63 6.94 16.37 13.72
C ILE A 63 7.56 17.75 14.01
N CYS A 64 6.73 18.72 14.39
CA CYS A 64 7.16 20.09 14.72
C CYS A 64 6.28 20.68 15.82
N ARG A 65 6.74 21.79 16.42
CA ARG A 65 5.97 22.49 17.47
C ARG A 65 4.62 22.95 16.91
N GLY A 66 3.54 22.54 17.56
CA GLY A 66 2.17 22.86 17.15
C GLY A 66 1.56 21.91 16.11
N ALA A 67 2.29 20.90 15.62
CA ALA A 67 1.70 19.83 14.81
C ALA A 67 0.91 18.85 15.69
N PRO A 68 -0.17 18.24 15.17
CA PRO A 68 -0.88 17.18 15.87
C PRO A 68 0.07 15.99 16.11
N GLY A 69 -0.09 15.33 17.27
CA GLY A 69 0.54 14.06 17.55
C GLY A 69 0.01 12.97 16.62
N ILE A 70 0.88 12.06 16.22
CA ILE A 70 0.53 10.89 15.43
C ILE A 70 0.91 9.66 16.24
N SER A 71 -0.08 8.88 16.66
CA SER A 71 0.11 7.58 17.33
C SER A 71 -0.05 6.41 16.37
N HIS A 72 -0.92 6.51 15.37
CA HIS A 72 -1.18 5.42 14.43
C HIS A 72 -1.74 5.91 13.09
N LEU A 73 -1.52 5.12 12.03
CA LEU A 73 -2.14 5.28 10.72
C LEU A 73 -2.69 3.91 10.29
N LEU A 74 -3.95 3.88 9.85
CA LEU A 74 -4.65 2.67 9.45
C LEU A 74 -5.05 2.75 7.98
N PHE A 75 -4.79 1.69 7.24
CA PHE A 75 -5.34 1.47 5.90
C PHE A 75 -5.77 0.01 5.75
N ALA A 76 -7.06 -0.26 5.90
CA ALA A 76 -7.57 -1.62 6.02
C ALA A 76 -6.78 -2.40 7.10
N ASP A 77 -6.18 -3.54 6.75
CA ASP A 77 -5.35 -4.36 7.63
C ASP A 77 -3.91 -3.84 7.79
N ASP A 78 -3.44 -2.96 6.91
CA ASP A 78 -2.12 -2.34 7.01
C ASP A 78 -2.13 -1.24 8.08
N THR A 79 -1.45 -1.51 9.20
CA THR A 79 -1.39 -0.61 10.36
C THR A 79 0.05 -0.14 10.60
N LEU A 80 0.24 1.17 10.73
CA LEU A 80 1.48 1.76 11.24
C LEU A 80 1.26 2.32 12.63
N LEU A 81 2.14 1.97 13.56
CA LEU A 81 2.15 2.47 14.93
C LEU A 81 3.38 3.34 15.16
N PHE A 82 3.17 4.45 15.85
CA PHE A 82 4.20 5.42 16.21
C PHE A 82 4.21 5.59 17.72
N PHE A 83 5.36 5.32 18.31
CA PHE A 83 5.58 5.46 19.75
C PHE A 83 7.08 5.66 20.00
N LYS A 84 7.41 6.15 21.18
CA LYS A 84 8.81 6.37 21.56
C LYS A 84 9.52 5.04 21.80
N ALA A 85 10.73 4.92 21.26
CA ALA A 85 11.53 3.70 21.34
C ALA A 85 12.12 3.51 22.74
N ASN A 86 11.30 2.99 23.67
CA ASN A 86 11.71 2.52 24.99
C ASN A 86 10.88 1.29 25.38
N THR A 87 11.30 0.61 26.44
CA THR A 87 10.65 -0.63 26.91
C THR A 87 9.26 -0.41 27.46
N GLU A 88 9.04 0.67 28.21
CA GLU A 88 7.75 1.03 28.81
C GLU A 88 6.66 1.20 27.73
N GLN A 89 6.93 2.00 26.71
CA GLN A 89 6.02 2.25 25.60
C GLN A 89 5.79 0.98 24.78
N ALA A 90 6.81 0.14 24.60
CA ALA A 90 6.65 -1.15 23.91
C ALA A 90 5.70 -2.09 24.67
N HIS A 91 5.75 -2.11 26.00
CA HIS A 91 4.81 -2.88 26.82
C HIS A 91 3.38 -2.34 26.71
N VAL A 92 3.20 -1.01 26.72
CA VAL A 92 1.88 -0.38 26.51
C VAL A 92 1.30 -0.75 25.15
N VAL A 93 2.11 -0.69 24.09
CA VAL A 93 1.69 -1.11 22.74
C VAL A 93 1.33 -2.60 22.74
N LYS A 94 2.14 -3.46 23.35
CA LYS A 94 1.86 -4.90 23.44
C LYS A 94 0.53 -5.18 24.15
N GLU A 95 0.27 -4.49 25.26
CA GLU A 95 -0.99 -4.58 26.01
C GLU A 95 -2.20 -4.17 25.15
N ILE A 96 -2.10 -3.08 24.39
CA ILE A 96 -3.14 -2.63 23.46
C ILE A 96 -3.44 -3.72 22.43
N LEU A 97 -2.39 -4.24 21.79
CA LEU A 97 -2.51 -5.27 20.76
C LEU A 97 -3.14 -6.55 21.34
N ASP A 98 -2.64 -7.05 22.46
CA ASP A 98 -3.16 -8.26 23.12
C ASP A 98 -4.62 -8.09 23.57
N THR A 99 -5.02 -6.87 23.96
CA THR A 99 -6.41 -6.55 24.29
C THR A 99 -7.28 -6.56 23.04
N TYR A 100 -6.82 -5.93 21.96
CA TYR A 100 -7.53 -5.91 20.68
C TYR A 100 -7.71 -7.33 20.11
N GLU A 101 -6.65 -8.15 20.11
CA GLU A 101 -6.72 -9.53 19.63
C GLU A 101 -7.71 -10.36 20.44
N ARG A 102 -7.73 -10.20 21.77
CA ARG A 102 -8.65 -10.92 22.66
C ARG A 102 -10.10 -10.50 22.47
N CYS A 103 -10.37 -9.21 22.25
CA CYS A 103 -11.72 -8.68 22.07
C CYS A 103 -12.29 -9.01 20.68
N THR A 104 -11.46 -8.96 19.63
CA THR A 104 -11.92 -9.11 18.24
C THR A 104 -11.71 -10.50 17.67
N GLY A 105 -10.77 -11.28 18.23
CA GLY A 105 -10.29 -12.54 17.66
C GLY A 105 -9.45 -12.37 16.39
N GLN A 106 -9.12 -11.15 15.99
CA GLN A 106 -8.16 -10.88 14.92
C GLN A 106 -6.75 -11.08 15.46
N LEU A 107 -5.92 -11.80 14.72
CA LEU A 107 -4.53 -12.08 15.12
C LEU A 107 -3.57 -11.31 14.23
N ILE A 108 -2.52 -10.78 14.82
CA ILE A 108 -1.43 -10.14 14.12
C ILE A 108 -0.58 -11.23 13.45
N ASN A 109 -0.03 -10.94 12.27
CA ASN A 109 0.91 -11.81 11.60
C ASN A 109 2.35 -11.35 11.86
N PRO A 110 3.10 -12.00 12.77
CA PRO A 110 4.45 -11.55 13.14
C PRO A 110 5.41 -11.54 11.95
N ALA A 111 5.21 -12.44 10.96
CA ALA A 111 6.05 -12.54 9.78
C ALA A 111 5.87 -11.36 8.80
N LYS A 112 4.77 -10.60 8.92
CA LYS A 112 4.53 -9.36 8.16
C LYS A 112 4.82 -8.10 8.95
N CYS A 113 4.97 -8.22 10.27
CA CYS A 113 5.32 -7.08 11.11
C CYS A 113 6.79 -6.72 10.91
N SER A 114 7.05 -5.43 10.75
CA SER A 114 8.40 -4.88 10.73
C SER A 114 8.47 -3.65 11.62
N ILE A 115 9.65 -3.39 12.17
CA ILE A 115 9.89 -2.24 13.04
C ILE A 115 11.07 -1.42 12.53
N MET A 116 10.91 -0.10 12.57
CA MET A 116 11.95 0.86 12.17
C MET A 116 12.32 1.74 13.35
N PHE A 117 13.61 1.84 13.61
CA PHE A 117 14.16 2.69 14.66
C PHE A 117 14.88 3.90 14.07
N ASN A 118 15.02 4.96 14.88
CA ASN A 118 15.88 6.08 14.55
C ASN A 118 17.35 5.60 14.52
N ALA A 119 18.11 6.03 13.52
CA ALA A 119 19.52 5.70 13.33
C ALA A 119 20.42 6.06 14.52
N LYS A 120 19.98 6.99 15.38
CA LYS A 120 20.72 7.42 16.58
C LYS A 120 20.36 6.65 17.86
N GLY A 121 19.42 5.69 17.81
CA GLY A 121 18.97 4.96 18.99
C GLY A 121 19.98 3.93 19.49
N GLN A 122 20.02 3.69 20.81
CA GLN A 122 20.85 2.63 21.41
C GLN A 122 20.39 1.24 20.94
N LEU A 123 21.33 0.42 20.47
CA LEU A 123 21.06 -0.93 19.95
C LEU A 123 20.38 -1.85 20.97
N GLU A 124 20.75 -1.73 22.24
CA GLU A 124 20.19 -2.53 23.33
C GLU A 124 18.68 -2.27 23.50
N VAL A 125 18.27 -1.00 23.53
CA VAL A 125 16.85 -0.62 23.61
C VAL A 125 16.08 -1.12 22.39
N GLN A 126 16.68 -1.06 21.19
CA GLN A 126 16.05 -1.58 19.97
C GLN A 126 15.80 -3.09 20.06
N GLN A 127 16.77 -3.85 20.60
CA GLN A 127 16.63 -5.30 20.78
C GLN A 127 15.55 -5.63 21.82
N GLN A 128 15.51 -4.90 22.94
CA GLN A 128 14.47 -5.08 23.96
C GLN A 128 13.07 -4.80 23.40
N VAL A 129 12.89 -3.71 22.66
CA VAL A 129 11.59 -3.37 22.03
C VAL A 129 11.17 -4.44 21.03
N LYS A 130 12.09 -4.95 20.20
CA LYS A 130 11.81 -6.06 19.28
C LYS A 130 11.34 -7.31 20.00
N GLN A 131 12.02 -7.66 21.10
CA GLN A 131 11.69 -8.84 21.89
C GLN A 131 10.31 -8.71 22.55
N ILE A 132 9.99 -7.54 23.12
CA ILE A 132 8.68 -7.27 23.74
C ILE A 132 7.54 -7.40 22.72
N LEU A 133 7.74 -6.86 21.52
CA LEU A 133 6.72 -6.88 20.47
C LEU A 133 6.72 -8.18 19.64
N GLY A 134 7.74 -9.03 19.77
CA GLY A 134 7.89 -10.26 18.99
C GLY A 134 8.16 -10.00 17.50
N VAL A 135 8.87 -8.91 17.17
CA VAL A 135 9.14 -8.51 15.78
C VAL A 135 10.62 -8.71 15.44
N GLU A 136 10.91 -9.63 14.52
CA GLU A 136 12.28 -9.94 14.10
C GLU A 136 12.76 -9.04 12.93
N LEU A 137 11.85 -8.62 12.07
CA LEU A 137 12.17 -7.84 10.88
C LEU A 137 12.45 -6.36 11.23
N SER A 138 13.71 -5.95 11.07
CA SER A 138 14.14 -4.56 11.29
C SER A 138 14.37 -3.75 10.02
N THR A 139 13.87 -4.24 8.89
CA THR A 139 13.84 -3.50 7.64
C THR A 139 12.41 -3.12 7.34
N PHE A 140 12.14 -1.82 7.27
CA PHE A 140 10.85 -1.32 6.79
C PHE A 140 10.61 -1.87 5.39
N GLU A 141 9.41 -2.37 5.12
CA GLU A 141 9.08 -2.89 3.79
C GLU A 141 9.43 -1.85 2.73
N ALA A 142 10.07 -2.30 1.64
CA ALA A 142 10.49 -1.39 0.57
C ALA A 142 9.31 -0.61 -0.04
N LYS A 143 8.07 -1.05 0.21
CA LYS A 143 6.84 -0.42 -0.24
C LYS A 143 5.79 -0.41 0.88
N TYR A 144 5.15 0.73 1.10
CA TYR A 144 3.93 0.86 1.92
C TYR A 144 2.82 1.39 1.01
N LEU A 145 1.66 0.73 0.98
CA LEU A 145 0.55 1.06 0.06
C LEU A 145 0.97 1.12 -1.43
N GLY A 146 1.94 0.29 -1.81
CA GLY A 146 2.48 0.27 -3.17
C GLY A 146 3.41 1.45 -3.51
N LEU A 147 3.67 2.34 -2.55
CA LEU A 147 4.59 3.47 -2.68
C LEU A 147 5.94 3.14 -2.04
N PRO A 148 7.07 3.59 -2.62
CA PRO A 148 8.38 3.34 -2.03
C PRO A 148 8.48 4.03 -0.67
N ALA A 149 8.99 3.31 0.33
CA ALA A 149 9.21 3.89 1.65
C ALA A 149 10.17 5.10 1.56
N PRO A 150 9.84 6.24 2.20
CA PRO A 150 10.67 7.43 2.15
C PRO A 150 11.95 7.19 2.97
N SER A 151 13.07 6.96 2.30
CA SER A 151 14.38 7.00 2.96
C SER A 151 15.38 7.77 2.10
N GLY A 152 15.80 8.94 2.58
CA GLY A 152 16.78 9.80 1.93
C GLY A 152 16.30 10.47 0.64
N ARG A 153 17.26 10.98 -0.15
CA ARG A 153 16.99 11.70 -1.41
C ARG A 153 16.38 10.74 -2.44
N MET A 154 15.29 11.16 -3.09
CA MET A 154 14.58 10.36 -4.10
C MET A 154 15.47 10.13 -5.34
N LYS A 155 16.23 9.02 -5.35
CA LYS A 155 17.08 8.62 -6.48
C LYS A 155 16.25 7.89 -7.55
N LYS A 156 16.65 8.04 -8.82
CA LYS A 156 16.02 7.43 -10.02
C LYS A 156 15.68 5.94 -9.84
N ASN A 157 16.55 5.18 -9.19
CA ASN A 157 16.39 3.74 -9.00
C ASN A 157 15.13 3.36 -8.19
N ARG A 158 14.60 4.24 -7.34
CA ARG A 158 13.39 3.93 -6.55
C ARG A 158 12.10 3.89 -7.38
N PHE A 159 12.09 4.54 -8.54
CA PHE A 159 10.95 4.53 -9.47
C PHE A 159 11.13 3.53 -10.61
N GLN A 160 12.19 2.72 -10.58
CA GLN A 160 12.39 1.64 -11.53
C GLN A 160 11.22 0.65 -11.57
N PRO A 161 10.60 0.27 -10.43
CA PRO A 161 9.40 -0.60 -10.46
C PRO A 161 8.20 0.05 -11.17
N LEU A 162 8.05 1.37 -11.09
CA LEU A 162 7.00 2.10 -11.82
C LEU A 162 7.23 1.99 -13.32
N LYS A 163 8.47 2.20 -13.76
CA LYS A 163 8.86 2.05 -15.16
C LYS A 163 8.61 0.64 -15.68
N GLU A 164 8.98 -0.37 -14.91
CA GLU A 164 8.78 -1.77 -15.26
C GLU A 164 7.29 -2.13 -15.33
N LYS A 165 6.49 -1.64 -14.37
CA LYS A 165 5.03 -1.83 -14.37
C LYS A 165 4.38 -1.19 -15.59
N LEU A 166 4.79 0.04 -15.94
CA LEU A 166 4.32 0.72 -17.15
C LEU A 166 4.70 -0.07 -18.41
N GLY A 167 5.97 -0.47 -18.53
CA GLY A 167 6.47 -1.21 -19.67
C GLY A 167 5.78 -2.57 -19.84
N LYS A 168 5.59 -3.31 -18.74
CA LYS A 168 4.87 -4.60 -18.74
C LYS A 168 3.44 -4.41 -19.22
N ARG A 169 2.69 -3.48 -18.63
CA ARG A 169 1.31 -3.19 -19.04
C ARG A 169 1.23 -2.86 -20.53
N LEU A 170 2.08 -1.97 -21.04
CA LEU A 170 2.05 -1.58 -22.44
C LEU A 170 2.45 -2.73 -23.38
N LYS A 171 3.41 -3.57 -23.01
CA LYS A 171 3.79 -4.78 -23.77
C LYS A 171 2.64 -5.79 -23.85
N ASP A 172 2.00 -6.11 -22.72
CA ASP A 172 0.89 -7.06 -22.63
C ASP A 172 -0.28 -6.67 -23.57
N TYR A 173 -0.48 -5.38 -23.84
CA TYR A 173 -1.49 -4.91 -24.80
C TYR A 173 -0.98 -4.85 -26.25
N THR A 174 0.32 -4.66 -26.47
CA THR A 174 0.92 -4.53 -27.82
C THR A 174 0.78 -5.82 -28.64
N GLU A 175 0.72 -6.98 -27.99
CA GLU A 175 0.58 -8.30 -28.62
C GLU A 175 -0.74 -8.49 -29.41
N LYS A 176 -1.69 -7.53 -29.34
CA LYS A 176 -3.05 -7.67 -29.89
C LYS A 176 -3.36 -6.91 -31.19
N ASN A 177 -2.38 -6.44 -31.96
CA ASN A 177 -2.61 -5.65 -33.19
C ASN A 177 -3.61 -4.50 -33.00
N MET A 178 -3.25 -3.48 -32.22
CA MET A 178 -4.14 -2.37 -31.85
C MET A 178 -4.19 -1.24 -32.88
N SER A 179 -5.37 -0.65 -33.06
CA SER A 179 -5.57 0.59 -33.81
C SER A 179 -4.96 1.80 -33.09
N ALA A 180 -4.71 2.89 -33.82
CA ALA A 180 -4.19 4.13 -33.24
C ALA A 180 -5.10 4.71 -32.15
N GLY A 181 -6.43 4.69 -32.35
CA GLY A 181 -7.40 5.13 -31.35
C GLY A 181 -7.36 4.28 -30.07
N ALA A 182 -7.23 2.96 -30.20
CA ALA A 182 -7.08 2.07 -29.04
C ALA A 182 -5.79 2.35 -28.26
N LYS A 183 -4.68 2.63 -28.96
CA LYS A 183 -3.41 3.05 -28.32
C LYS A 183 -3.57 4.37 -27.56
N GLU A 184 -4.27 5.34 -28.13
CA GLU A 184 -4.48 6.66 -27.51
C GLU A 184 -5.26 6.51 -26.19
N VAL A 185 -6.38 5.79 -26.24
CA VAL A 185 -7.21 5.52 -25.06
C VAL A 185 -6.41 4.79 -24.00
N LEU A 186 -5.61 3.78 -24.38
CA LEU A 186 -4.79 3.04 -23.43
C LEU A 186 -3.72 3.92 -22.76
N ILE A 187 -3.09 4.83 -23.52
CA ILE A 187 -2.13 5.78 -22.95
C ILE A 187 -2.82 6.67 -21.91
N LYS A 188 -3.98 7.24 -22.25
CA LYS A 188 -4.70 8.14 -21.35
C LYS A 188 -5.24 7.43 -20.10
N VAL A 189 -5.85 6.25 -20.26
CA VAL A 189 -6.52 5.55 -19.15
C VAL A 189 -5.54 4.73 -18.31
N VAL A 190 -4.51 4.14 -18.91
CA VAL A 190 -3.59 3.22 -18.19
C VAL A 190 -2.23 3.85 -17.96
N ALA A 191 -1.57 4.37 -19.00
CA ALA A 191 -0.20 4.85 -18.87
C ALA A 191 -0.10 6.12 -18.02
N GLN A 192 -1.05 7.05 -18.17
CA GLN A 192 -1.09 8.29 -17.40
C GLN A 192 -1.63 8.09 -15.98
N ALA A 193 -2.55 7.16 -15.74
CA ALA A 193 -3.11 6.91 -14.41
C ALA A 193 -2.08 6.33 -13.42
N LEU A 194 -1.13 5.51 -13.90
CA LEU A 194 -0.10 4.89 -13.06
C LEU A 194 0.78 5.91 -12.29
N PRO A 195 1.40 6.91 -12.95
CA PRO A 195 2.16 7.93 -12.23
C PRO A 195 1.28 8.86 -11.39
N THR A 196 0.01 9.09 -11.73
CA THR A 196 -0.86 10.02 -10.99
C THR A 196 -0.93 9.69 -9.50
N TYR A 197 -1.09 8.40 -9.15
CA TYR A 197 -1.11 7.98 -7.75
C TYR A 197 0.21 8.30 -7.03
N ILE A 198 1.36 8.03 -7.65
CA ILE A 198 2.67 8.30 -7.06
C ILE A 198 2.95 9.80 -6.98
N MET A 199 2.57 10.54 -8.02
CA MET A 199 2.74 11.99 -8.11
C MET A 199 1.89 12.76 -7.08
N SER A 200 0.80 12.16 -6.60
CA SER A 200 0.00 12.75 -5.51
C SER A 200 0.77 12.87 -4.19
N VAL A 201 1.79 12.03 -3.98
CA VAL A 201 2.60 12.00 -2.75
C VAL A 201 4.05 12.45 -3.01
N PHE A 202 4.61 12.14 -4.18
CA PHE A 202 6.02 12.38 -4.49
C PHE A 202 6.22 13.20 -5.76
N LYS A 203 7.12 14.18 -5.70
CA LYS A 203 7.63 14.84 -6.89
C LYS A 203 8.57 13.89 -7.65
N LEU A 204 8.17 13.46 -8.85
CA LEU A 204 9.01 12.61 -9.70
C LEU A 204 10.21 13.41 -10.26
N PRO A 205 11.42 12.82 -10.30
CA PRO A 205 12.54 13.42 -11.02
C PRO A 205 12.26 13.49 -12.52
N LEU A 206 12.67 14.60 -13.17
CA LEU A 206 12.49 14.80 -14.62
C LEU A 206 13.00 13.61 -15.44
N ALA A 207 14.19 13.08 -15.12
CA ALA A 207 14.76 11.91 -15.79
C ALA A 207 13.88 10.64 -15.71
N THR A 208 13.01 10.52 -14.70
CA THR A 208 12.03 9.43 -14.61
C THR A 208 10.88 9.68 -15.56
N CYS A 209 10.37 10.92 -15.61
CA CYS A 209 9.35 11.35 -16.55
C CYS A 209 9.81 11.14 -18.00
N ASP A 210 11.03 11.55 -18.35
CA ASP A 210 11.60 11.37 -19.70
C ASP A 210 11.71 9.89 -20.08
N SER A 211 12.10 9.04 -19.13
CA SER A 211 12.16 7.60 -19.35
C SER A 211 10.76 6.98 -19.54
N MET A 212 9.73 7.47 -18.86
CA MET A 212 8.35 7.00 -19.05
C MET A 212 7.80 7.48 -20.39
N THR A 213 8.00 8.76 -20.73
CA THR A 213 7.66 9.33 -22.03
C THR A 213 8.30 8.54 -23.17
N SER A 214 9.55 8.10 -23.02
CA SER A 214 10.23 7.26 -24.00
C SER A 214 9.53 5.91 -24.22
N ILE A 215 9.04 5.27 -23.16
CA ILE A 215 8.27 4.01 -23.27
C ILE A 215 6.93 4.26 -23.98
N ILE A 216 6.24 5.35 -23.63
CA ILE A 216 4.96 5.70 -24.26
C ILE A 216 5.15 6.00 -25.75
N ARG A 217 6.21 6.73 -26.11
CA ARG A 217 6.61 6.99 -27.51
C ARG A 217 6.86 5.69 -28.27
N GLU A 218 7.60 4.75 -27.67
CA GLU A 218 7.87 3.45 -28.27
C GLU A 218 6.61 2.62 -28.46
N PHE A 219 5.67 2.66 -27.52
CA PHE A 219 4.37 2.00 -27.63
C PHE A 219 3.48 2.62 -28.73
N TRP A 220 3.44 3.96 -28.82
CA TRP A 220 2.63 4.69 -29.80
C TRP A 220 3.06 4.35 -31.23
N TRP A 221 4.34 4.57 -31.55
CA TRP A 221 4.88 4.30 -32.87
C TRP A 221 5.00 2.79 -33.13
N GLY A 222 5.29 2.01 -32.10
CA GLY A 222 5.44 0.56 -32.18
C GLY A 222 6.75 0.12 -32.82
N THR A 223 6.91 -1.20 -32.90
CA THR A 223 8.02 -1.88 -33.57
C THR A 223 7.49 -2.76 -34.70
N GLU A 224 8.27 -2.88 -35.77
CA GLU A 224 8.00 -3.75 -36.92
C GLU A 224 9.28 -4.53 -37.22
N ASN A 225 9.21 -5.87 -37.25
CA ASN A 225 10.36 -6.75 -37.46
C ASN A 225 11.55 -6.44 -36.51
N GLY A 226 11.27 -6.10 -35.25
CA GLY A 226 12.28 -5.77 -34.25
C GLY A 226 12.91 -4.38 -34.40
N LYS A 227 12.47 -3.56 -35.38
CA LYS A 227 12.92 -2.17 -35.57
C LYS A 227 11.83 -1.19 -35.17
N ARG A 228 12.21 -0.05 -34.59
CA ARG A 228 11.25 1.04 -34.27
C ARG A 228 10.64 1.59 -35.56
N LYS A 229 9.32 1.73 -35.59
CA LYS A 229 8.63 2.40 -36.71
C LYS A 229 9.05 3.87 -36.77
N MET A 230 9.07 4.44 -37.97
CA MET A 230 9.38 5.85 -38.18
C MET A 230 8.35 6.72 -37.45
N ALA A 231 8.83 7.70 -36.70
CA ALA A 231 7.99 8.70 -36.06
C ALA A 231 7.61 9.76 -37.10
N TRP A 232 6.33 9.79 -37.50
CA TRP A 232 5.82 10.69 -38.55
C TRP A 232 5.46 12.09 -38.05
N ALA A 233 5.40 12.29 -36.73
CA ALA A 233 5.12 13.56 -36.10
C ALA A 233 6.02 13.75 -34.86
N SER A 234 6.37 15.00 -34.56
CA SER A 234 7.08 15.32 -33.31
C SER A 234 6.18 15.02 -32.12
N TRP A 235 6.78 14.59 -31.01
CA TRP A 235 6.01 14.29 -29.81
C TRP A 235 5.37 15.55 -29.23
N GLU A 236 6.07 16.67 -29.34
CA GLU A 236 5.63 17.98 -28.89
C GLU A 236 4.35 18.41 -29.62
N SER A 237 4.22 18.09 -30.92
CA SER A 237 2.99 18.30 -31.69
C SER A 237 1.86 17.38 -31.25
N LEU A 238 2.16 16.12 -30.91
CA LEU A 238 1.16 15.14 -30.48
C LEU A 238 0.54 15.42 -29.11
N ILE A 239 1.26 16.11 -28.23
CA ILE A 239 0.81 16.41 -26.85
C ILE A 239 0.14 17.78 -26.71
N GLN A 240 0.03 18.57 -27.77
CA GLN A 240 -0.71 19.83 -27.72
C GLN A 240 -2.19 19.57 -27.43
N ASN A 241 -2.78 20.37 -26.54
CA ASN A 241 -4.23 20.35 -26.35
C ASN A 241 -4.90 20.77 -27.65
N LYS A 242 -5.84 19.93 -28.12
CA LYS A 242 -6.77 20.30 -29.19
C LYS A 242 -7.83 21.25 -28.66
#